data_AF-A0A417CE97-F1
#
_entry.id   AF-A0A417CE97-F1
#
_cell.length_a   1.000
_cell.length_b   1.000
_cell.length_c   1.000
_cell.angle_alpha   90.00
_cell.angle_beta   90.00
_cell.angle_gamma   90.00
#
_symmetry.space_group_name_H-M   'P 1'
#
loop_
_entity.id
_entity.type
_entity.pdbx_description
1 polymer ?
#
loop_
_entity_poly.entity_id
_entity_poly.type
_entity_poly.pdbx_seq_one_letter_code
_entity_poly.pdbx_strand_id
1 'polypeptide(L)'
;MIFKRIAAWIAYEIREEKITLSSQDAKRILMDVAPPVSPDVFSENRSREIRYDLTIIVPVYNSENWLKECMESIVLQKTKYSFQIIAIDDGSTDRSGQILNQYIKNPCVEVIRQENKGYSGARNAGLERVKSKYIMFVDSDDVLLPNAIECLLSKAYLEDADIVEGNGYRFDKNGFLGMIKKEHLPKERNQYWGGPCLKVMKAKLWEGLKFPEGYWYEDAIIGAVIFPMANKVDCLSDVVYAYRIHGESITQKHDENPKRVDSYWIMLLMAEIQKKMEIPFDYENYQRVMRQIVFTCRRIVMLPEKIKKAVFAGECEFVCTNFKEYLKKKDRYYFLAKAILNKDYTKYSIYCQEFI
;
A
#
# COMPACT_ATOMS: atom_id res chain seq x y z
N MET A 1 -24.32 8.41 -6.20
CA MET A 1 -23.06 8.12 -6.93
C MET A 1 -23.29 7.40 -8.26
N ILE A 2 -24.11 6.33 -8.31
CA ILE A 2 -24.43 5.59 -9.56
C ILE A 2 -25.15 6.46 -10.61
N PHE A 3 -26.04 7.37 -10.22
CA PHE A 3 -26.76 8.23 -11.18
C PHE A 3 -25.88 9.27 -11.89
N LYS A 4 -24.88 9.85 -11.19
CA LYS A 4 -23.89 10.75 -11.82
C LYS A 4 -23.00 10.00 -12.82
N ARG A 5 -22.59 8.77 -12.46
CA ARG A 5 -21.86 7.84 -13.34
C ARG A 5 -22.60 7.55 -14.62
N ILE A 6 -23.90 7.23 -14.52
CA ILE A 6 -24.73 6.93 -15.70
C ILE A 6 -24.90 8.17 -16.57
N ALA A 7 -25.13 9.35 -15.98
CA ALA A 7 -25.29 10.60 -16.73
C ALA A 7 -24.01 11.03 -17.45
N ALA A 8 -22.84 10.95 -16.81
CA ALA A 8 -21.55 11.22 -17.44
C ALA A 8 -21.22 10.17 -18.51
N TRP A 9 -21.47 8.89 -18.25
CA TRP A 9 -21.19 7.82 -19.21
C TRP A 9 -22.08 7.89 -20.46
N ILE A 10 -23.34 8.31 -20.33
CA ILE A 10 -24.28 8.55 -21.45
C ILE A 10 -23.95 9.84 -22.20
N ALA A 11 -23.60 10.93 -21.52
CA ALA A 11 -23.29 12.21 -22.16
C ALA A 11 -22.06 12.15 -23.08
N TYR A 12 -21.18 11.16 -22.90
CA TYR A 12 -19.91 11.00 -23.63
C TYR A 12 -19.90 9.89 -24.68
N GLU A 13 -21.05 9.34 -25.09
CA GLU A 13 -21.12 8.47 -26.29
C GLU A 13 -20.66 9.18 -27.59
N ILE A 14 -20.38 10.49 -27.54
CA ILE A 14 -20.09 11.35 -28.70
C ILE A 14 -18.58 11.58 -28.92
N ARG A 15 -17.69 11.23 -27.98
CA ARG A 15 -16.22 11.39 -28.14
C ARG A 15 -15.46 10.18 -27.63
N GLU A 16 -15.44 9.10 -28.41
CA GLU A 16 -14.58 7.94 -28.13
C GLU A 16 -13.17 8.17 -28.69
N GLU A 17 -12.15 8.15 -27.83
CA GLU A 17 -10.76 8.02 -28.28
C GLU A 17 -10.27 6.60 -28.05
N LYS A 18 -10.27 5.80 -29.12
CA LYS A 18 -9.67 4.46 -29.10
C LYS A 18 -8.17 4.55 -29.28
N ILE A 19 -7.41 4.09 -28.29
CA ILE A 19 -5.95 4.04 -28.42
C ILE A 19 -5.54 2.89 -29.35
N THR A 20 -4.71 3.21 -30.33
CA THR A 20 -4.08 2.24 -31.24
C THR A 20 -2.64 1.91 -30.82
N LEU A 21 -2.14 2.56 -29.77
CA LEU A 21 -0.80 2.36 -29.22
C LEU A 21 -0.59 0.90 -28.85
N SER A 22 0.45 0.28 -29.41
CA SER A 22 0.83 -1.10 -29.09
C SER A 22 1.40 -1.17 -27.67
N SER A 23 1.33 -2.34 -27.03
CA SER A 23 1.93 -2.54 -25.72
C SER A 23 3.45 -2.40 -25.74
N GLN A 24 4.10 -2.81 -26.82
CA GLN A 24 5.54 -2.67 -27.00
C GLN A 24 5.96 -1.20 -27.06
N ASP A 25 5.23 -0.37 -27.82
CA ASP A 25 5.52 1.06 -27.91
C ASP A 25 5.16 1.80 -26.62
N ALA A 26 4.06 1.42 -25.97
CA ALA A 26 3.72 1.90 -24.64
C ALA A 26 4.85 1.61 -23.64
N LYS A 27 5.38 0.38 -23.63
CA LYS A 27 6.48 -0.01 -22.76
C LYS A 27 7.73 0.82 -23.02
N ARG A 28 8.09 1.06 -24.29
CA ARG A 28 9.22 1.93 -24.67
C ARG A 28 9.04 3.35 -24.12
N ILE A 29 7.87 3.96 -24.34
CA ILE A 29 7.55 5.30 -23.81
C ILE A 29 7.74 5.36 -22.30
N LEU A 30 7.27 4.35 -21.57
CA LEU A 30 7.37 4.32 -20.10
C LEU A 30 8.80 4.08 -19.63
N MET A 31 9.58 3.24 -20.33
CA MET A 31 11.00 3.01 -20.02
C MET A 31 11.84 4.27 -20.20
N ASP A 32 11.54 5.11 -21.19
CA ASP A 32 12.23 6.38 -21.42
C ASP A 32 11.93 7.42 -20.33
N VAL A 33 10.78 7.30 -19.66
CA VAL A 33 10.31 8.25 -18.63
C VAL A 33 10.80 7.87 -17.25
N ALA A 34 10.56 6.63 -16.85
CA ALA A 34 10.93 6.08 -15.56
C ALA A 34 11.10 4.57 -15.73
N PRO A 35 12.33 4.07 -15.98
CA PRO A 35 12.54 2.65 -16.20
C PRO A 35 12.22 1.84 -14.95
N PRO A 36 11.63 0.64 -15.09
CA PRO A 36 11.34 -0.22 -13.96
C PRO A 36 12.64 -0.69 -13.30
N VAL A 37 12.60 -0.83 -11.98
CA VAL A 37 13.65 -1.53 -11.22
C VAL A 37 13.36 -3.04 -11.27
N SER A 38 14.39 -3.86 -11.20
CA SER A 38 14.23 -5.32 -11.04
C SER A 38 14.75 -5.75 -9.65
N PRO A 39 14.08 -5.36 -8.56
CA PRO A 39 14.52 -5.73 -7.23
C PRO A 39 14.33 -7.23 -7.05
N ASP A 40 15.27 -7.86 -6.36
CA ASP A 40 14.98 -9.14 -5.74
C ASP A 40 13.98 -8.89 -4.62
N VAL A 41 12.83 -9.57 -4.65
CA VAL A 41 11.80 -9.52 -3.59
C VAL A 41 11.79 -10.78 -2.74
N PHE A 42 12.54 -11.80 -3.16
CA PHE A 42 12.74 -12.98 -2.36
C PHE A 42 13.88 -12.72 -1.38
N SER A 43 13.81 -13.36 -0.23
CA SER A 43 14.83 -13.17 0.79
C SER A 43 15.06 -14.45 1.56
N GLU A 44 16.22 -14.56 2.20
CA GLU A 44 16.52 -15.69 3.07
C GLU A 44 16.01 -15.47 4.50
N ASN A 45 15.15 -14.45 4.74
CA ASN A 45 14.56 -14.24 6.05
C ASN A 45 13.69 -15.44 6.45
N ARG A 46 13.85 -15.88 7.69
CA ARG A 46 13.11 -17.00 8.28
C ARG A 46 12.65 -16.60 9.66
N SER A 47 11.52 -17.17 10.10
CA SER A 47 11.08 -17.01 11.48
C SER A 47 12.17 -17.52 12.43
N ARG A 48 12.62 -16.63 13.31
CA ARG A 48 13.62 -16.89 14.35
C ARG A 48 12.92 -17.33 15.63
N GLU A 49 13.70 -17.62 16.67
CA GLU A 49 13.17 -17.77 18.03
C GLU A 49 12.23 -16.60 18.36
N ILE A 50 10.95 -16.91 18.60
CA ILE A 50 9.92 -15.93 18.91
C ILE A 50 10.14 -15.46 20.35
N ARG A 51 10.39 -14.16 20.54
CA ARG A 51 10.63 -13.50 21.82
C ARG A 51 9.53 -12.52 22.23
N TYR A 52 8.75 -12.04 21.26
CA TYR A 52 7.72 -11.03 21.47
C TYR A 52 6.40 -11.44 20.79
N ASP A 53 5.28 -10.91 21.27
CA ASP A 53 4.01 -11.03 20.57
C ASP A 53 4.00 -10.17 19.29
N LEU A 54 4.61 -8.98 19.35
CA LEU A 54 4.60 -7.99 18.26
C LEU A 54 5.97 -7.33 18.02
N THR A 55 6.31 -7.11 16.75
CA THR A 55 7.35 -6.17 16.34
C THR A 55 6.74 -5.02 15.54
N ILE A 56 6.99 -3.79 15.98
CA ILE A 56 6.56 -2.57 15.30
C ILE A 56 7.75 -2.02 14.53
N ILE A 57 7.63 -1.89 13.22
CA ILE A 57 8.69 -1.39 12.34
C ILE A 57 8.36 0.04 11.95
N VAL A 58 9.26 0.98 12.27
CA VAL A 58 9.10 2.42 12.02
C VAL A 58 10.23 2.89 11.10
N PRO A 59 10.01 3.01 9.77
CA PRO A 59 10.97 3.66 8.89
C PRO A 59 11.01 5.16 9.18
N VAL A 60 12.21 5.73 9.26
CA VAL A 60 12.43 7.15 9.58
C VAL A 60 13.39 7.75 8.57
N TYR A 61 12.93 8.78 7.87
CA TYR A 61 13.78 9.62 7.03
C TYR A 61 13.27 11.04 7.07
N ASN A 62 14.11 11.97 7.54
CA ASN A 62 13.81 13.41 7.58
C ASN A 62 12.39 13.75 8.11
N SER A 63 12.05 13.21 9.28
CA SER A 63 10.71 13.30 9.88
C SER A 63 10.71 14.09 11.20
N GLU A 64 11.65 15.02 11.40
CA GLU A 64 11.83 15.70 12.70
C GLU A 64 10.56 16.39 13.24
N ASN A 65 9.67 16.82 12.34
CA ASN A 65 8.43 17.52 12.67
C ASN A 65 7.37 16.63 13.34
N TRP A 66 7.42 15.32 13.13
CA TRP A 66 6.33 14.40 13.53
C TRP A 66 6.84 13.20 14.34
N LEU A 67 8.11 12.83 14.17
CA LEU A 67 8.68 11.60 14.72
C LEU A 67 8.52 11.49 16.24
N LYS A 68 8.65 12.60 16.98
CA LYS A 68 8.47 12.60 18.44
C LYS A 68 7.06 12.14 18.83
N GLU A 69 6.03 12.68 18.18
CA GLU A 69 4.63 12.32 18.43
C GLU A 69 4.35 10.87 18.03
N CYS A 70 4.88 10.44 16.86
CA CYS A 70 4.81 9.05 16.42
C CYS A 70 5.41 8.09 17.46
N MET A 71 6.66 8.29 17.85
CA MET A 71 7.36 7.42 18.80
C MET A 71 6.71 7.42 20.19
N GLU A 72 6.27 8.58 20.69
CA GLU A 72 5.51 8.67 21.95
C GLU A 72 4.22 7.85 21.89
N SER A 73 3.48 7.91 20.77
CA SER A 73 2.22 7.18 20.60
C SER A 73 2.38 5.66 20.67
N ILE A 74 3.53 5.14 20.23
CA ILE A 74 3.85 3.71 20.25
C ILE A 74 4.36 3.29 21.62
N VAL A 75 5.30 4.05 22.21
CA VAL A 75 5.91 3.74 23.51
C VAL A 75 4.90 3.79 24.65
N LEU A 76 3.89 4.66 24.56
CA LEU A 76 2.85 4.83 25.58
C LEU A 76 1.71 3.81 25.49
N GLN A 77 1.77 2.85 24.57
CA GLN A 77 0.74 1.83 24.43
C GLN A 77 0.62 0.98 25.70
N LYS A 78 -0.62 0.83 26.18
CA LYS A 78 -0.96 -0.04 27.31
C LYS A 78 -1.54 -1.34 26.77
N THR A 79 -0.90 -2.45 27.11
CA THR A 79 -1.23 -3.76 26.56
C THR A 79 -0.68 -4.86 27.47
N LYS A 80 -1.32 -6.02 27.50
CA LYS A 80 -0.79 -7.23 28.17
C LYS A 80 0.24 -7.99 27.31
N TYR A 81 0.33 -7.66 26.04
CA TYR A 81 1.22 -8.31 25.08
C TYR A 81 2.61 -7.69 25.07
N SER A 82 3.63 -8.54 24.94
CA SER A 82 5.02 -8.14 24.78
C SER A 82 5.27 -7.60 23.37
N PHE A 83 6.00 -6.48 23.25
CA PHE A 83 6.35 -5.93 21.95
C PHE A 83 7.73 -5.27 21.94
N GLN A 84 8.32 -5.22 20.75
CA GLN A 84 9.51 -4.43 20.45
C GLN A 84 9.20 -3.44 19.33
N ILE A 85 9.91 -2.32 19.32
CA ILE A 85 9.89 -1.27 18.32
C ILE A 85 11.25 -1.26 17.64
N ILE A 86 11.27 -1.38 16.32
CA ILE A 86 12.47 -1.25 15.52
C ILE A 86 12.32 0.02 14.69
N ALA A 87 13.00 1.08 15.11
CA ALA A 87 13.04 2.33 14.39
C ALA A 87 14.29 2.36 13.50
N ILE A 88 14.09 2.59 12.21
CA ILE A 88 15.16 2.58 11.20
C ILE A 88 15.40 4.00 10.70
N ASP A 89 16.48 4.62 11.15
CA ASP A 89 16.98 5.88 10.61
C ASP A 89 17.68 5.61 9.28
N ASP A 90 16.98 5.90 8.19
CA ASP A 90 17.39 5.66 6.80
C ASP A 90 18.26 6.80 6.26
N GLY A 91 19.26 7.20 7.04
CA GLY A 91 20.21 8.24 6.68
C GLY A 91 19.64 9.65 6.76
N SER A 92 18.86 9.96 7.82
CA SER A 92 18.30 11.31 8.01
C SER A 92 19.39 12.37 8.15
N THR A 93 19.14 13.54 7.58
CA THR A 93 20.01 14.73 7.62
C THR A 93 19.47 15.85 8.51
N ASP A 94 18.25 15.68 9.03
CA ASP A 94 17.61 16.59 9.99
C ASP A 94 17.83 16.12 11.45
N ARG A 95 17.02 16.59 12.41
CA ARG A 95 17.12 16.17 13.82
C ARG A 95 16.47 14.81 14.14
N SER A 96 15.97 14.06 13.15
CA SER A 96 15.34 12.75 13.38
C SER A 96 16.23 11.79 14.15
N GLY A 97 17.52 11.70 13.78
CA GLY A 97 18.48 10.85 14.49
C GLY A 97 18.71 11.28 15.95
N GLN A 98 18.62 12.58 16.25
CA GLN A 98 18.71 13.12 17.62
C GLN A 98 17.45 12.81 18.43
N ILE A 99 16.27 12.86 17.80
CA ILE A 99 15.01 12.46 18.43
C ILE A 99 15.06 10.98 18.79
N LEU A 100 15.49 10.11 17.87
CA LEU A 100 15.61 8.67 18.14
C LEU A 100 16.56 8.35 19.30
N ASN A 101 17.63 9.13 19.50
CA ASN A 101 18.55 8.95 20.64
C ASN A 101 17.86 9.04 22.00
N GLN A 102 16.74 9.76 22.10
CA GLN A 102 15.97 9.88 23.34
C GLN A 102 15.26 8.58 23.71
N TYR A 103 14.96 7.72 22.72
CA TYR A 103 14.22 6.48 22.90
C TYR A 103 15.10 5.24 23.05
N ILE A 104 16.41 5.31 22.76
CA ILE A 104 17.34 4.16 22.87
C ILE A 104 17.40 3.57 24.29
N LYS A 105 17.12 4.38 25.32
CA LYS A 105 17.08 3.91 26.71
C LYS A 105 15.84 3.09 27.04
N ASN A 106 14.81 3.13 26.19
CA ASN A 106 13.62 2.33 26.40
C ASN A 106 13.91 0.87 26.00
N PRO A 107 13.74 -0.10 26.92
CA PRO A 107 14.10 -1.50 26.65
C PRO A 107 13.31 -2.14 25.50
N CYS A 108 12.16 -1.59 25.11
CA CYS A 108 11.40 -2.07 23.96
C CYS A 108 11.81 -1.43 22.64
N VAL A 109 12.77 -0.49 22.60
CA VAL A 109 13.17 0.24 21.38
C VAL A 109 14.57 -0.18 20.92
N GLU A 110 14.65 -0.67 19.69
CA GLU A 110 15.89 -0.85 18.93
C GLU A 110 15.97 0.23 17.84
N VAL A 111 17.09 0.95 17.77
CA VAL A 111 17.36 1.93 16.70
C VAL A 111 18.41 1.37 15.77
N ILE A 112 18.08 1.27 14.49
CA ILE A 112 18.99 0.87 13.42
C ILE A 112 19.31 2.11 12.59
N ARG A 113 20.58 2.30 12.25
CA ARG A 113 21.02 3.35 11.34
C ARG A 113 21.60 2.73 10.10
N GLN A 114 21.22 3.28 8.95
CA GLN A 114 21.74 2.86 7.65
C GLN A 114 21.92 4.06 6.73
N GLU A 115 22.68 3.86 5.66
CA GLU A 115 22.65 4.78 4.52
C GLU A 115 21.26 4.72 3.86
N ASN A 116 20.84 5.84 3.24
CA ASN A 116 19.52 5.94 2.65
C ASN A 116 19.27 4.88 1.56
N LYS A 117 18.32 3.99 1.83
CA LYS A 117 17.84 2.94 0.90
C LYS A 117 16.35 3.09 0.56
N GLY A 118 15.75 4.19 1.00
CA GLY A 118 14.33 4.47 0.87
C GLY A 118 13.45 3.62 1.79
N TYR A 119 12.15 3.89 1.77
CA TYR A 119 11.14 3.24 2.62
C TYR A 119 11.19 1.71 2.55
N SER A 120 11.33 1.12 1.36
CA SER A 120 11.46 -0.34 1.20
C SER A 120 12.69 -0.86 1.94
N GLY A 121 13.87 -0.25 1.75
CA GLY A 121 15.10 -0.69 2.39
C GLY A 121 15.04 -0.55 3.91
N ALA A 122 14.43 0.51 4.42
CA ALA A 122 14.22 0.69 5.86
C ALA A 122 13.28 -0.38 6.45
N ARG A 123 12.16 -0.68 5.78
CA ARG A 123 11.25 -1.75 6.20
C ARG A 123 11.92 -3.12 6.12
N ASN A 124 12.74 -3.38 5.10
CA ASN A 124 13.50 -4.62 4.93
C ASN A 124 14.51 -4.83 6.07
N ALA A 125 15.25 -3.79 6.44
CA ALA A 125 16.16 -3.84 7.60
C ALA A 125 15.40 -4.16 8.90
N GLY A 126 14.18 -3.64 9.05
CA GLY A 126 13.28 -4.01 10.15
C GLY A 126 12.86 -5.48 10.10
N LEU A 127 12.42 -5.97 8.93
CA LEU A 127 12.00 -7.36 8.73
C LEU A 127 13.10 -8.37 9.08
N GLU A 128 14.36 -8.07 8.77
CA GLU A 128 15.52 -8.92 9.10
C GLU A 128 15.77 -9.07 10.62
N ARG A 129 15.16 -8.21 11.44
CA ARG A 129 15.33 -8.19 12.90
C ARG A 129 14.09 -8.69 13.66
N VAL A 130 13.02 -9.03 12.95
CA VAL A 130 11.78 -9.56 13.55
C VAL A 130 12.05 -10.84 14.33
N LYS A 131 11.59 -10.85 15.58
CA LYS A 131 11.62 -11.99 16.52
C LYS A 131 10.28 -12.13 17.23
N SER A 132 9.18 -11.96 16.50
CA SER A 132 7.83 -11.88 17.06
C SER A 132 6.83 -12.72 16.28
N LYS A 133 5.68 -13.00 16.92
CA LYS A 133 4.58 -13.72 16.25
C LYS A 133 3.89 -12.85 15.20
N TYR A 134 3.70 -11.56 15.49
CA TYR A 134 3.07 -10.58 14.62
C TYR A 134 3.99 -9.40 14.33
N ILE A 135 3.79 -8.73 13.19
CA ILE A 135 4.41 -7.47 12.85
C ILE A 135 3.37 -6.39 12.57
N MET A 136 3.76 -5.13 12.77
CA MET A 136 3.01 -3.93 12.41
C MET A 136 3.98 -2.91 11.81
N PHE A 137 3.56 -2.20 10.78
CA PHE A 137 4.27 -1.03 10.28
C PHE A 137 3.58 0.25 10.76
N VAL A 138 4.37 1.24 11.16
CA VAL A 138 3.89 2.59 11.52
C VAL A 138 4.80 3.59 10.82
N ASP A 139 4.23 4.49 10.02
CA ASP A 139 5.00 5.52 9.33
C ASP A 139 5.34 6.66 10.31
N SER A 140 6.52 7.26 10.17
CA SER A 140 7.10 8.23 11.13
C SER A 140 6.36 9.57 11.23
N ASP A 141 5.42 9.82 10.33
CA ASP A 141 4.55 11.00 10.27
C ASP A 141 3.18 10.79 10.93
N ASP A 142 2.85 9.55 11.30
CA ASP A 142 1.53 9.16 11.78
C ASP A 142 1.48 8.93 13.31
N VAL A 143 0.29 8.59 13.82
CA VAL A 143 0.05 8.34 15.26
C VAL A 143 -0.70 7.03 15.46
N LEU A 144 -0.16 6.17 16.33
CA LEU A 144 -0.82 4.96 16.79
C LEU A 144 -1.75 5.30 17.97
N LEU A 145 -3.04 5.01 17.85
CA LEU A 145 -4.02 5.45 18.86
C LEU A 145 -3.94 4.63 20.14
N PRO A 146 -4.38 5.17 21.30
CA PRO A 146 -4.40 4.42 22.54
C PRO A 146 -5.13 3.08 22.41
N ASN A 147 -4.59 2.04 23.05
CA ASN A 147 -5.11 0.65 23.04
C ASN A 147 -5.05 -0.07 21.68
N ALA A 148 -4.47 0.53 20.63
CA ALA A 148 -4.35 -0.09 19.32
C ALA A 148 -3.72 -1.49 19.38
N ILE A 149 -2.61 -1.64 20.11
CA ILE A 149 -1.91 -2.93 20.25
C ILE A 149 -2.79 -3.96 20.96
N GLU A 150 -3.40 -3.59 22.09
CA GLU A 150 -4.25 -4.48 22.89
C GLU A 150 -5.44 -4.99 22.06
N CYS A 151 -6.14 -4.09 21.36
CA CYS A 151 -7.30 -4.43 20.54
C CYS A 151 -6.92 -5.36 19.37
N LEU A 152 -5.89 -4.99 18.60
CA LEU A 152 -5.45 -5.76 17.42
C LEU A 152 -4.95 -7.16 17.81
N LEU A 153 -4.08 -7.26 18.81
CA LEU A 153 -3.53 -8.55 19.23
C LEU A 153 -4.57 -9.40 19.95
N SER A 154 -5.44 -8.84 20.79
CA SER A 154 -6.51 -9.62 21.42
C SER A 154 -7.42 -10.29 20.41
N LYS A 155 -7.78 -9.57 19.33
CA LYS A 155 -8.54 -10.18 18.24
C LYS A 155 -7.70 -11.20 17.47
N ALA A 156 -6.45 -10.91 17.17
CA ALA A 156 -5.57 -11.81 16.43
C ALA A 156 -5.33 -13.14 17.16
N TYR A 157 -5.13 -13.10 18.48
CA TYR A 157 -4.97 -14.30 19.30
C TYR A 157 -6.28 -15.05 19.52
N LEU A 158 -7.39 -14.34 19.80
CA LEU A 158 -8.70 -14.97 19.98
C LEU A 158 -9.13 -15.77 18.76
N GLU A 159 -8.86 -15.21 17.57
CA GLU A 159 -9.30 -15.78 16.30
C GLU A 159 -8.24 -16.66 15.63
N ASP A 160 -7.01 -16.69 16.14
CA ASP A 160 -5.83 -17.17 15.42
C ASP A 160 -5.71 -16.57 13.99
N ALA A 161 -6.11 -15.31 13.83
CA ALA A 161 -6.12 -14.63 12.54
C ALA A 161 -4.68 -14.37 12.05
N ASP A 162 -4.41 -14.60 10.77
CA ASP A 162 -3.13 -14.29 10.16
C ASP A 162 -2.96 -12.78 9.96
N ILE A 163 -4.04 -12.04 9.75
CA ILE A 163 -4.07 -10.58 9.65
C ILE A 163 -5.28 -10.05 10.41
N VAL A 164 -5.08 -9.03 11.24
CA VAL A 164 -6.17 -8.24 11.83
C VAL A 164 -5.96 -6.78 11.50
N GLU A 165 -7.00 -6.15 10.95
CA GLU A 165 -6.97 -4.76 10.52
C GLU A 165 -7.99 -3.90 11.28
N GLY A 166 -7.59 -2.73 11.76
CA GLY A 166 -8.49 -1.75 12.37
C GLY A 166 -8.96 -0.65 11.40
N ASN A 167 -9.69 0.31 11.95
CA ASN A 167 -10.04 1.55 11.29
C ASN A 167 -9.04 2.66 11.60
N GLY A 168 -9.06 3.73 10.80
CA GLY A 168 -8.28 4.92 11.06
C GLY A 168 -9.03 6.20 10.73
N TYR A 169 -8.40 7.34 10.98
CA TYR A 169 -8.85 8.63 10.47
C TYR A 169 -7.70 9.42 9.88
N ARG A 170 -8.03 10.47 9.15
CA ARG A 170 -7.10 11.49 8.67
C ARG A 170 -7.20 12.72 9.55
N PHE A 171 -6.08 13.36 9.82
CA PHE A 171 -6.02 14.62 10.53
C PHE A 171 -4.90 15.51 10.01
N ASP A 172 -5.00 16.81 10.22
CA ASP A 172 -3.93 17.77 9.97
C ASP A 172 -3.74 18.70 11.18
N LYS A 173 -3.03 19.82 10.98
CA LYS A 173 -2.86 20.85 12.00
C LYS A 173 -4.17 21.49 12.49
N ASN A 174 -5.27 21.36 11.73
CA ASN A 174 -6.59 21.87 12.05
C ASN A 174 -7.48 20.80 12.72
N GLY A 175 -6.97 19.57 12.87
CA GLY A 175 -7.65 18.47 13.53
C GLY A 175 -8.22 17.44 12.55
N PHE A 176 -9.35 16.85 12.91
CA PHE A 176 -9.93 15.72 12.19
C PHE A 176 -10.43 16.09 10.79
N LEU A 177 -10.04 15.32 9.78
CA LEU A 177 -10.42 15.52 8.38
C LEU A 177 -11.42 14.48 7.85
N GLY A 178 -11.49 13.31 8.49
CA GLY A 178 -12.41 12.27 8.08
C GLY A 178 -11.95 10.87 8.45
N MET A 179 -12.92 9.98 8.62
CA MET A 179 -12.66 8.58 8.88
C MET A 179 -12.19 7.85 7.62
N ILE A 180 -11.24 6.94 7.79
CA ILE A 180 -10.94 5.85 6.87
C ILE A 180 -11.80 4.68 7.32
N LYS A 181 -13.12 4.75 7.05
CA LYS A 181 -14.05 3.74 7.57
C LYS A 181 -13.99 2.43 6.78
N LYS A 182 -13.93 1.33 7.53
CA LYS A 182 -14.58 0.05 7.23
C LYS A 182 -15.66 -0.14 8.29
N GLU A 183 -16.88 0.28 7.99
CA GLU A 183 -17.99 0.24 8.96
C GLU A 183 -18.38 -1.19 9.36
N HIS A 184 -17.90 -2.22 8.65
CA HIS A 184 -18.24 -3.61 8.85
C HIS A 184 -17.07 -4.53 8.48
N LEU A 185 -17.06 -5.74 9.04
CA LEU A 185 -16.29 -6.87 8.51
C LEU A 185 -16.45 -6.91 6.99
N PRO A 186 -15.37 -6.73 6.22
CA PRO A 186 -15.40 -6.97 4.79
C PRO A 186 -16.11 -8.30 4.52
N LYS A 187 -17.24 -8.25 3.79
CA LYS A 187 -17.91 -9.50 3.38
C LYS A 187 -17.02 -10.30 2.42
N GLU A 188 -16.09 -9.63 1.77
CA GLU A 188 -15.15 -10.19 0.81
C GLU A 188 -13.72 -9.74 1.13
N ARG A 189 -12.76 -10.64 0.94
CA ARG A 189 -11.33 -10.38 1.20
C ARG A 189 -10.68 -9.33 0.29
N ASN A 190 -11.32 -8.95 -0.80
CA ASN A 190 -10.86 -7.87 -1.69
C ASN A 190 -11.13 -6.45 -1.10
N GLN A 191 -11.91 -6.31 -0.03
CA GLN A 191 -12.28 -5.00 0.54
C GLN A 191 -11.34 -4.54 1.66
N TYR A 192 -10.40 -5.39 2.09
CA TYR A 192 -9.36 -4.99 3.06
C TYR A 192 -8.44 -3.90 2.48
N TRP A 193 -7.82 -3.12 3.36
CA TRP A 193 -6.94 -2.04 2.93
C TRP A 193 -5.52 -2.57 2.77
N GLY A 194 -4.98 -2.46 1.54
CA GLY A 194 -3.72 -3.07 1.14
C GLY A 194 -2.46 -2.29 1.55
N GLY A 195 -2.57 -1.23 2.34
CA GLY A 195 -1.40 -0.49 2.87
C GLY A 195 -0.76 -1.19 4.07
N PRO A 196 0.40 -0.71 4.55
CA PRO A 196 1.19 -1.39 5.58
C PRO A 196 0.71 -1.13 7.01
N CYS A 197 0.17 0.06 7.27
CA CYS A 197 -0.31 0.48 8.59
C CYS A 197 -1.72 -0.06 8.89
N LEU A 198 -2.29 0.30 10.06
CA LEU A 198 -3.61 -0.12 10.57
C LEU A 198 -3.77 -1.60 10.96
N LYS A 199 -2.71 -2.41 10.91
CA LYS A 199 -2.86 -3.86 11.03
C LYS A 199 -1.71 -4.54 11.74
N VAL A 200 -2.03 -5.71 12.31
CA VAL A 200 -1.05 -6.72 12.69
C VAL A 200 -1.13 -7.86 11.69
N MET A 201 0.03 -8.39 11.29
CA MET A 201 0.17 -9.50 10.35
C MET A 201 1.09 -10.55 10.96
N LYS A 202 0.79 -11.85 10.87
CA LYS A 202 1.72 -12.88 11.35
C LYS A 202 3.06 -12.71 10.63
N ALA A 203 4.15 -12.72 11.39
CA ALA A 203 5.50 -12.56 10.85
C ALA A 203 5.83 -13.61 9.78
N LYS A 204 5.29 -14.83 9.93
CA LYS A 204 5.46 -15.92 8.97
C LYS A 204 5.00 -15.61 7.53
N LEU A 205 4.08 -14.65 7.35
CA LEU A 205 3.64 -14.24 6.02
C LEU A 205 4.73 -13.51 5.23
N TRP A 206 5.76 -13.03 5.93
CA TRP A 206 6.90 -12.32 5.35
C TRP A 206 8.14 -13.19 5.23
N GLU A 207 8.09 -14.46 5.65
CA GLU A 207 9.19 -15.41 5.43
C GLU A 207 9.40 -15.63 3.93
N GLY A 208 10.65 -15.58 3.49
CA GLY A 208 11.00 -15.65 2.08
C GLY A 208 10.77 -14.35 1.30
N LEU A 209 10.27 -13.27 1.92
CA LEU A 209 9.83 -12.05 1.23
C LEU A 209 10.40 -10.77 1.84
N LYS A 210 10.59 -9.75 0.98
CA LYS A 210 10.98 -8.40 1.35
C LYS A 210 10.27 -7.37 0.44
N PHE A 211 10.18 -6.11 0.88
CA PHE A 211 9.62 -5.04 0.07
C PHE A 211 10.48 -4.80 -1.19
N PRO A 212 9.85 -4.46 -2.33
CA PRO A 212 10.55 -4.15 -3.56
C PRO A 212 11.28 -2.79 -3.44
N GLU A 213 12.60 -2.84 -3.35
CA GLU A 213 13.44 -1.64 -3.28
C GLU A 213 13.45 -0.86 -4.60
N GLY A 214 13.62 0.45 -4.49
CA GLY A 214 13.69 1.36 -5.64
C GLY A 214 12.35 1.77 -6.25
N TYR A 215 11.22 1.19 -5.83
CA TYR A 215 9.88 1.59 -6.27
C TYR A 215 9.22 2.58 -5.31
N TRP A 216 8.40 3.50 -5.85
CA TRP A 216 7.28 4.06 -5.09
C TRP A 216 6.10 3.08 -5.07
N TYR A 217 5.27 3.16 -4.03
CA TYR A 217 4.08 2.31 -3.87
C TYR A 217 4.43 0.83 -3.67
N GLU A 218 5.58 0.59 -3.03
CA GLU A 218 6.13 -0.69 -2.61
C GLU A 218 5.16 -1.49 -1.73
N ASP A 219 4.26 -0.79 -1.04
CA ASP A 219 3.22 -1.36 -0.19
C ASP A 219 2.19 -2.20 -0.96
N ALA A 220 2.16 -2.10 -2.30
CA ALA A 220 1.37 -2.97 -3.16
C ALA A 220 1.60 -4.47 -2.90
N ILE A 221 2.79 -4.87 -2.43
CA ILE A 221 3.10 -6.25 -2.05
C ILE A 221 2.16 -6.79 -0.96
N ILE A 222 1.68 -5.92 -0.08
CA ILE A 222 0.79 -6.35 1.01
C ILE A 222 -0.54 -6.78 0.42
N GLY A 223 -1.18 -5.90 -0.35
CA GLY A 223 -2.46 -6.20 -0.99
C GLY A 223 -2.37 -7.33 -2.01
N ALA A 224 -1.27 -7.41 -2.78
CA ALA A 224 -1.13 -8.34 -3.89
C ALA A 224 -0.56 -9.72 -3.50
N VAL A 225 0.24 -9.81 -2.45
CA VAL A 225 0.96 -11.05 -2.08
C VAL A 225 0.62 -11.48 -0.66
N ILE A 226 0.84 -10.61 0.32
CA ILE A 226 0.66 -10.96 1.75
C ILE A 226 -0.79 -11.29 2.10
N PHE A 227 -1.76 -10.49 1.62
CA PHE A 227 -3.18 -10.75 1.84
C PHE A 227 -3.66 -12.07 1.20
N PRO A 228 -3.35 -12.37 -0.08
CA PRO A 228 -3.69 -13.65 -0.67
C PRO A 228 -3.08 -14.87 0.03
N MET A 229 -1.89 -14.75 0.63
CA MET A 229 -1.26 -15.82 1.40
C MET A 229 -1.91 -16.07 2.78
N ALA A 230 -2.71 -15.13 3.28
CA ALA A 230 -3.37 -15.28 4.58
C ALA A 230 -4.55 -16.26 4.51
N ASN A 231 -4.63 -17.20 5.46
CA ASN A 231 -5.74 -18.15 5.59
C ASN A 231 -6.91 -17.57 6.40
N LYS A 232 -6.62 -16.71 7.38
CA LYS A 232 -7.66 -16.01 8.15
C LYS A 232 -7.34 -14.53 8.27
N VAL A 233 -8.26 -13.69 7.81
CA VAL A 233 -8.18 -12.23 7.90
C VAL A 233 -9.40 -11.75 8.68
N ASP A 234 -9.20 -10.87 9.64
CA ASP A 234 -10.25 -10.30 10.46
C ASP A 234 -10.13 -8.77 10.52
N CYS A 235 -11.15 -8.08 11.03
CA CYS A 235 -11.06 -6.65 11.28
C CYS A 235 -11.76 -6.19 12.56
N LEU A 236 -11.41 -4.99 12.98
CA LEU A 236 -12.03 -4.28 14.10
C LEU A 236 -12.83 -3.10 13.59
N SER A 237 -13.93 -2.80 14.30
CA SER A 237 -14.63 -1.51 14.16
C SER A 237 -13.84 -0.36 14.78
N ASP A 238 -12.96 -0.66 15.74
CA ASP A 238 -12.16 0.30 16.50
C ASP A 238 -11.19 1.08 15.61
N VAL A 239 -11.02 2.35 15.95
CA VAL A 239 -10.03 3.22 15.33
C VAL A 239 -8.70 3.03 16.06
N VAL A 240 -7.69 2.55 15.34
CA VAL A 240 -6.39 2.18 15.91
C VAL A 240 -5.25 3.07 15.43
N TYR A 241 -5.49 3.93 14.45
CA TYR A 241 -4.44 4.69 13.78
C TYR A 241 -4.94 6.02 13.24
N ALA A 242 -4.10 7.03 13.28
CA ALA A 242 -4.37 8.37 12.75
C ALA A 242 -3.31 8.73 11.70
N TYR A 243 -3.79 8.95 10.47
CA TYR A 243 -2.97 9.36 9.33
C TYR A 243 -2.83 10.87 9.27
N ARG A 244 -1.60 11.37 9.26
CA ARG A 244 -1.35 12.81 9.17
C ARG A 244 -1.36 13.28 7.73
N ILE A 245 -2.08 14.36 7.48
CA ILE A 245 -2.11 15.06 6.20
C ILE A 245 -1.18 16.28 6.29
N HIS A 246 -0.17 16.30 5.43
CA HIS A 246 0.84 17.34 5.32
C HIS A 246 1.45 17.36 3.91
N GLY A 247 2.02 18.50 3.51
CA GLY A 247 2.47 18.73 2.14
C GLY A 247 3.72 17.95 1.68
N GLU A 248 4.34 17.14 2.55
CA GLU A 248 5.61 16.48 2.24
C GLU A 248 5.44 15.01 1.80
N SER A 249 4.28 14.41 2.05
CA SER A 249 3.99 13.01 1.72
C SER A 249 3.89 12.76 0.21
N ILE A 250 4.55 11.70 -0.27
CA ILE A 250 4.55 11.27 -1.68
C ILE A 250 3.12 10.98 -2.17
N THR A 251 2.29 10.38 -1.31
CA THR A 251 0.92 10.01 -1.67
C THR A 251 -0.04 11.19 -1.72
N GLN A 252 0.32 12.32 -1.11
CA GLN A 252 -0.50 13.53 -1.00
C GLN A 252 -0.13 14.58 -2.05
N LYS A 253 1.11 14.54 -2.56
CA LYS A 253 1.53 15.41 -3.66
C LYS A 253 0.84 15.03 -4.97
N HIS A 254 0.41 16.03 -5.71
CA HIS A 254 -0.01 15.93 -7.10
C HIS A 254 0.94 16.78 -7.96
N ASP A 255 1.98 16.14 -8.49
CA ASP A 255 3.04 16.79 -9.27
C ASP A 255 3.36 15.99 -10.54
N GLU A 256 4.27 16.51 -11.36
CA GLU A 256 4.67 15.91 -12.64
C GLU A 256 5.85 14.93 -12.51
N ASN A 257 6.16 14.44 -11.30
CA ASN A 257 7.32 13.57 -11.12
C ASN A 257 7.15 12.25 -11.91
N PRO A 258 8.07 11.93 -12.84
CA PRO A 258 7.95 10.74 -13.69
C PRO A 258 7.92 9.43 -12.90
N LYS A 259 8.46 9.41 -11.68
CA LYS A 259 8.43 8.24 -10.78
C LYS A 259 7.02 7.78 -10.40
N ARG A 260 5.98 8.59 -10.65
CA ARG A 260 4.57 8.18 -10.51
C ARG A 260 4.21 7.00 -11.41
N VAL A 261 4.95 6.79 -12.51
CA VAL A 261 4.82 5.61 -13.39
C VAL A 261 5.13 4.30 -12.64
N ASP A 262 5.86 4.34 -11.52
CA ASP A 262 6.10 3.17 -10.67
C ASP A 262 4.80 2.49 -10.24
N SER A 263 3.68 3.21 -10.15
CA SER A 263 2.37 2.62 -9.83
C SER A 263 1.91 1.57 -10.86
N TYR A 264 2.33 1.72 -12.12
CA TYR A 264 2.12 0.74 -13.19
C TYR A 264 3.15 -0.38 -13.13
N TRP A 265 4.43 -0.04 -12.98
CA TRP A 265 5.50 -1.05 -12.94
C TRP A 265 5.37 -2.00 -11.75
N ILE A 266 5.02 -1.47 -10.57
CA ILE A 266 4.80 -2.28 -9.37
C ILE A 266 3.64 -3.25 -9.57
N MET A 267 2.58 -2.86 -10.31
CA MET A 267 1.47 -3.76 -10.62
C MET A 267 1.95 -4.97 -11.45
N LEU A 268 2.82 -4.74 -12.44
CA LEU A 268 3.41 -5.82 -13.24
C LEU A 268 4.35 -6.70 -12.40
N LEU A 269 5.19 -6.09 -11.57
CA LEU A 269 6.07 -6.83 -10.65
C LEU A 269 5.26 -7.71 -9.70
N MET A 270 4.16 -7.20 -9.13
CA MET A 270 3.28 -7.99 -8.26
C MET A 270 2.71 -9.20 -8.98
N ALA A 271 2.32 -9.05 -10.25
CA ALA A 271 1.83 -10.16 -11.06
C ALA A 271 2.92 -11.22 -11.32
N GLU A 272 4.17 -10.80 -11.53
CA GLU A 272 5.30 -11.73 -11.67
C GLU A 272 5.56 -12.51 -10.37
N ILE A 273 5.48 -11.84 -9.23
CA ILE A 273 5.66 -12.47 -7.91
C ILE A 273 4.52 -13.46 -7.65
N GLN A 274 3.28 -13.07 -7.92
CA GLN A 274 2.11 -13.94 -7.80
C GLN A 274 2.27 -15.21 -8.63
N LYS A 275 2.76 -15.10 -9.88
CA LYS A 275 3.03 -16.27 -10.73
C LYS A 275 4.10 -17.18 -10.13
N LYS A 276 5.20 -16.62 -9.64
CA LYS A 276 6.29 -17.39 -9.00
C LYS A 276 5.85 -18.09 -7.71
N MET A 277 4.92 -17.48 -6.98
CA MET A 277 4.37 -18.01 -5.73
C MET A 277 3.08 -18.81 -5.91
N GLU A 278 2.66 -19.05 -7.15
CA GLU A 278 1.43 -19.77 -7.49
C GLU A 278 0.15 -19.16 -6.87
N ILE A 279 0.16 -17.85 -6.64
CA ILE A 279 -1.02 -17.11 -6.18
C ILE A 279 -1.99 -16.97 -7.36
N PRO A 280 -3.27 -17.37 -7.21
CA PRO A 280 -4.21 -17.43 -8.33
C PRO A 280 -4.61 -16.04 -8.84
N PHE A 281 -4.79 -15.96 -10.16
CA PHE A 281 -5.34 -14.81 -10.88
C PHE A 281 -6.87 -14.92 -10.96
N ASP A 282 -7.50 -15.04 -9.79
CA ASP A 282 -8.94 -15.21 -9.66
C ASP A 282 -9.72 -13.88 -9.67
N TYR A 283 -11.02 -13.95 -9.42
CA TYR A 283 -11.88 -12.76 -9.37
C TYR A 283 -11.49 -11.80 -8.24
N GLU A 284 -10.98 -12.30 -7.12
CA GLU A 284 -10.54 -11.47 -6.00
C GLU A 284 -9.28 -10.69 -6.38
N ASN A 285 -8.34 -11.35 -7.03
CA ASN A 285 -7.16 -10.75 -7.63
C ASN A 285 -7.54 -9.67 -8.66
N TYR A 286 -8.47 -9.98 -9.57
CA TYR A 286 -9.01 -9.01 -10.53
C TYR A 286 -9.53 -7.74 -9.85
N GLN A 287 -10.32 -7.85 -8.76
CA GLN A 287 -10.82 -6.68 -8.03
C GLN A 287 -9.70 -5.82 -7.43
N ARG A 288 -8.59 -6.45 -6.99
CA ARG A 288 -7.39 -5.75 -6.50
C ARG A 288 -6.63 -5.04 -7.61
N VAL A 289 -6.42 -5.71 -8.75
CA VAL A 289 -5.79 -5.12 -9.94
C VAL A 289 -6.60 -3.93 -10.45
N MET A 290 -7.92 -4.07 -10.58
CA MET A 290 -8.79 -2.97 -10.99
C MET A 290 -8.73 -1.80 -10.01
N ARG A 291 -8.61 -2.07 -8.71
CA ARG A 291 -8.37 -1.02 -7.69
C ARG A 291 -7.03 -0.32 -7.89
N GLN A 292 -5.98 -1.08 -8.17
CA GLN A 292 -4.64 -0.55 -8.41
C GLN A 292 -4.63 0.34 -9.66
N ILE A 293 -5.30 -0.04 -10.74
CA ILE A 293 -5.47 0.79 -11.95
C ILE A 293 -6.11 2.14 -11.61
N VAL A 294 -7.15 2.15 -10.76
CA VAL A 294 -7.75 3.41 -10.29
C VAL A 294 -6.75 4.26 -9.52
N PHE A 295 -5.95 3.66 -8.63
CA PHE A 295 -4.90 4.39 -7.92
C PHE A 295 -3.80 4.92 -8.85
N THR A 296 -3.34 4.10 -9.80
CA THR A 296 -2.38 4.50 -10.83
C THR A 296 -2.89 5.73 -11.58
N CYS A 297 -4.14 5.70 -12.04
CA CYS A 297 -4.72 6.81 -12.79
C CYS A 297 -4.76 8.13 -11.99
N ARG A 298 -5.08 8.07 -10.68
CA ARG A 298 -5.01 9.24 -9.79
C ARG A 298 -3.58 9.75 -9.60
N ARG A 299 -2.63 8.82 -9.45
CA ARG A 299 -1.22 9.15 -9.21
C ARG A 299 -0.58 9.84 -10.40
N ILE A 300 -0.95 9.46 -11.63
CA ILE A 300 -0.38 9.99 -12.87
C ILE A 300 -1.18 11.14 -13.50
N VAL A 301 -2.21 11.67 -12.83
CA VAL A 301 -3.15 12.64 -13.44
C VAL A 301 -2.45 13.88 -14.01
N MET A 302 -1.39 14.35 -13.33
CA MET A 302 -0.57 15.51 -13.71
C MET A 302 0.48 15.18 -14.78
N LEU A 303 0.75 13.91 -15.08
CA LEU A 303 1.73 13.56 -16.11
C LEU A 303 1.21 13.90 -17.52
N PRO A 304 2.12 14.15 -18.49
CA PRO A 304 1.79 14.32 -19.89
C PRO A 304 0.85 13.25 -20.44
N GLU A 305 -0.08 13.65 -21.31
CA GLU A 305 -1.11 12.76 -21.86
C GLU A 305 -0.54 11.55 -22.60
N LYS A 306 0.59 11.72 -23.30
CA LYS A 306 1.32 10.62 -23.94
C LYS A 306 1.67 9.50 -22.94
N ILE A 307 2.10 9.86 -21.73
CA ILE A 307 2.47 8.92 -20.67
C ILE A 307 1.23 8.24 -20.11
N LYS A 308 0.16 9.01 -19.84
CA LYS A 308 -1.12 8.47 -19.37
C LYS A 308 -1.72 7.45 -20.36
N LYS A 309 -1.67 7.75 -21.65
CA LYS A 309 -2.10 6.83 -22.72
C LYS A 309 -1.22 5.58 -22.81
N ALA A 310 0.09 5.70 -22.60
CA ALA A 310 0.99 4.56 -22.55
C ALA A 310 0.70 3.64 -21.35
N VAL A 311 0.48 4.20 -20.15
CA VAL A 311 0.04 3.42 -18.98
C VAL A 311 -1.27 2.69 -19.28
N PHE A 312 -2.29 3.40 -19.78
CA PHE A 312 -3.58 2.80 -20.11
C PHE A 312 -3.46 1.68 -21.17
N ALA A 313 -2.61 1.85 -22.18
CA ALA A 313 -2.34 0.81 -23.18
C ALA A 313 -1.78 -0.47 -22.56
N GLY A 314 -0.82 -0.33 -21.64
CA GLY A 314 -0.25 -1.44 -20.88
C GLY A 314 -1.26 -2.12 -19.95
N GLU A 315 -2.05 -1.33 -19.23
CA GLU A 315 -3.15 -1.84 -18.38
C GLU A 315 -4.18 -2.62 -19.21
N CYS A 316 -4.51 -2.15 -20.42
CA CYS A 316 -5.44 -2.84 -21.31
C CYS A 316 -4.94 -4.24 -21.67
N GLU A 317 -3.68 -4.34 -22.12
CA GLU A 317 -3.07 -5.63 -22.45
C GLU A 317 -3.02 -6.55 -21.23
N PHE A 318 -2.52 -6.03 -20.11
CA PHE A 318 -2.38 -6.81 -18.88
C PHE A 318 -3.71 -7.40 -18.43
N VAL A 319 -4.77 -6.57 -18.34
CA VAL A 319 -6.07 -7.03 -17.88
C VAL A 319 -6.74 -7.96 -18.89
N CYS A 320 -6.68 -7.66 -20.19
CA CYS A 320 -7.27 -8.53 -21.21
C CYS A 320 -6.56 -9.89 -21.31
N THR A 321 -5.27 -9.95 -20.98
CA THR A 321 -4.49 -11.19 -20.97
C THR A 321 -4.80 -12.04 -19.75
N ASN A 322 -4.83 -11.44 -18.55
CA ASN A 322 -4.88 -12.20 -17.31
C ASN A 322 -6.30 -12.34 -16.71
N PHE A 323 -7.27 -11.49 -17.10
CA PHE A 323 -8.59 -11.43 -16.46
C PHE A 323 -9.77 -11.34 -17.45
N LYS A 324 -9.60 -11.87 -18.66
CA LYS A 324 -10.59 -11.78 -19.76
C LYS A 324 -11.99 -12.21 -19.35
N GLU A 325 -12.09 -13.25 -18.52
CA GLU A 325 -13.36 -13.82 -18.05
C GLU A 325 -14.14 -12.88 -17.11
N TYR A 326 -13.47 -11.97 -16.41
CA TYR A 326 -14.08 -11.07 -15.45
C TYR A 326 -14.52 -9.72 -16.03
N LEU A 327 -14.00 -9.35 -17.21
CA LEU A 327 -14.29 -8.05 -17.86
C LEU A 327 -15.76 -7.79 -18.18
N LYS A 328 -16.60 -8.84 -18.21
CA LYS A 328 -18.05 -8.72 -18.48
C LYS A 328 -18.90 -8.68 -17.20
N LYS A 329 -18.30 -8.82 -16.01
CA LYS A 329 -19.04 -8.82 -14.75
C LYS A 329 -19.61 -7.42 -14.46
N LYS A 330 -20.89 -7.38 -14.08
CA LYS A 330 -21.61 -6.15 -13.70
C LYS A 330 -21.32 -5.78 -12.25
N ASP A 331 -20.07 -5.46 -11.96
CA ASP A 331 -19.60 -5.04 -10.65
C ASP A 331 -19.28 -3.53 -10.60
N ARG A 332 -18.66 -3.08 -9.50
CA ARG A 332 -18.26 -1.67 -9.30
C ARG A 332 -17.28 -1.14 -10.35
N TYR A 333 -16.54 -2.02 -11.03
CA TYR A 333 -15.54 -1.70 -12.05
C TYR A 333 -16.05 -1.93 -13.48
N TYR A 334 -17.32 -2.30 -13.67
CA TYR A 334 -17.89 -2.60 -14.99
C TYR A 334 -17.59 -1.54 -16.06
N PHE A 335 -17.70 -0.25 -15.73
CA PHE A 335 -17.42 0.83 -16.68
C PHE A 335 -15.94 0.97 -17.02
N LEU A 336 -15.04 0.76 -16.04
CA LEU A 336 -13.59 0.73 -16.26
C LEU A 336 -13.22 -0.50 -17.12
N ALA A 337 -13.80 -1.67 -16.83
CA ALA A 337 -13.61 -2.88 -17.61
C ALA A 337 -14.05 -2.70 -19.07
N LYS A 338 -15.16 -2.01 -19.31
CA LYS A 338 -15.63 -1.68 -20.67
C LYS A 338 -14.69 -0.69 -21.38
N ALA A 339 -14.15 0.30 -20.67
CA ALA A 339 -13.14 1.20 -21.23
C ALA A 339 -11.88 0.42 -21.65
N ILE A 340 -11.38 -0.46 -20.78
CA ILE A 340 -10.23 -1.35 -21.05
C ILE A 340 -10.49 -2.26 -22.26
N LEU A 341 -11.63 -2.97 -22.28
CA LEU A 341 -11.97 -3.91 -23.34
C LEU A 341 -12.05 -3.21 -24.72
N ASN A 342 -12.55 -1.97 -24.75
CA ASN A 342 -12.69 -1.18 -25.96
C ASN A 342 -11.46 -0.32 -26.27
N LYS A 343 -10.43 -0.35 -25.41
CA LYS A 343 -9.27 0.56 -25.46
C LYS A 343 -9.68 2.05 -25.55
N ASP A 344 -10.74 2.42 -24.86
CA ASP A 344 -11.33 3.76 -24.87
C ASP A 344 -10.72 4.64 -23.76
N TYR A 345 -9.76 5.49 -24.14
CA TYR A 345 -9.03 6.31 -23.19
C TYR A 345 -9.89 7.43 -22.61
N THR A 346 -10.86 7.95 -23.38
CA THR A 346 -11.78 8.99 -22.90
C THR A 346 -12.61 8.46 -21.74
N LYS A 347 -13.22 7.27 -21.89
CA LYS A 347 -14.00 6.64 -20.82
C LYS A 347 -13.13 6.25 -19.62
N TYR A 348 -11.90 5.78 -19.85
CA TYR A 348 -10.93 5.54 -18.78
C TYR A 348 -10.64 6.81 -17.99
N SER A 349 -10.30 7.90 -18.67
CA SER A 349 -9.96 9.18 -18.04
C SER A 349 -11.13 9.76 -17.23
N ILE A 350 -12.35 9.71 -17.77
CA ILE A 350 -13.57 10.11 -17.06
C ILE A 350 -13.76 9.25 -15.80
N TYR A 351 -13.64 7.92 -15.94
CA TYR A 351 -13.75 7.03 -14.80
C TYR A 351 -12.74 7.40 -13.72
N CYS A 352 -11.51 7.76 -14.08
CA CYS A 352 -10.52 8.19 -13.10
C CYS A 352 -10.85 9.51 -12.40
N GLN A 353 -11.40 10.49 -13.12
CA GLN A 353 -11.72 11.81 -12.58
C GLN A 353 -12.83 11.76 -11.52
N GLU A 354 -13.82 10.86 -11.67
CA GLU A 354 -14.90 10.71 -10.69
C GLU A 354 -14.46 10.12 -9.34
N PHE A 355 -13.23 9.64 -9.26
CA PHE A 355 -12.67 9.05 -8.06
C PHE A 355 -11.60 9.96 -7.43
N ILE A 356 -11.18 11.05 -8.05
CA ILE A 356 -10.36 12.09 -7.40
C ILE A 356 -11.27 12.90 -6.49
#